data_AF-A0A9D6PFF8-F1
#
_entry.id   AF-A0A9D6PFF8-F1
#
_cell.length_a   1.000
_cell.length_b   1.000
_cell.length_c   1.000
_cell.angle_alpha   90.00
_cell.angle_beta   90.00
_cell.angle_gamma   90.00
#
_symmetry.space_group_name_H-M   'P 1'
#
loop_
_entity.id
_entity.type
_entity.pdbx_description
1 polymer ?
#
loop_
_entity_poly.entity_id
_entity_poly.type
_entity_poly.pdbx_seq_one_letter_code
_entity_poly.pdbx_strand_id
1 'polypeptide(L)'
;MRGLILLRENILNKQTLMKAKIFGSVFTFLFLFLTPTYPQNIALEKEYARYLSAYRLYQDSISNNLPEEIRLKSLQDYHAAKAAYEKRISSGLESGKTLIKDTIAPSPASNASSDDSFPSEREIEFIASEEANATFPAEIKSILERVWNSRKDGSPGSPIKELEECISRNSNSPFLFRAKYELAKAYELLKGDFPKALNVLSELSLNKKAGNLGILANLRASFLSAKKNQEKWKQALFSKNEALNSVYQKYSKTSWLAFPVKISRYFQYFRKTYEFMKLQEDRQKFQLWFEKFAAPFTPPVEFVFDQFKVPVESLDADAKVRLLYSNSESWFSRWNLLSNAKKSIFIQYFIVDNDVFGMSFLGLLLKKAREGVDIKLMVDARGTNKFNFKIFQKGFLQEMARFPNVEVKVFNTFSPNFIFVFQDIRKIISSNHDKILVIDEEYSLVGGRNIANEYLVDREDDSTAWLDCDVVIESKEIAQQMVLAFNEEFKNLKSSPVKRDFWGIQRERLGKLEAAQKTMDLFQISGALYQPQKIDPWVKDDLKKYNKEISKYKHLLNYPSFSLMEGAYLCPVKILDKNSLVGPRNDITDQLIRFIDGTKNELIIQNPYIVLTPRARASG
;
A
#
# COMPACT_ATOMS: atom_id res chain seq x y z
N MET A 1 -1.98 -22.84 -11.96
CA MET A 1 -2.22 -21.40 -12.24
C MET A 1 -1.59 -20.88 -13.54
N ARG A 2 -0.51 -21.47 -14.11
CA ARG A 2 0.09 -21.00 -15.38
C ARG A 2 -0.83 -21.10 -16.62
N GLY A 3 -1.77 -22.05 -16.67
CA GLY A 3 -2.72 -22.19 -17.79
C GLY A 3 -3.83 -21.12 -17.85
N LEU A 4 -4.13 -20.43 -16.74
CA LEU A 4 -5.19 -19.40 -16.68
C LEU A 4 -4.69 -18.00 -17.05
N ILE A 5 -3.37 -17.78 -17.04
CA ILE A 5 -2.75 -16.49 -17.40
C ILE A 5 -2.62 -16.39 -18.93
N LEU A 6 -2.28 -17.48 -19.63
CA LEU A 6 -2.24 -17.53 -21.10
C LEU A 6 -3.64 -17.47 -21.74
N LEU A 7 -4.68 -17.95 -21.05
CA LEU A 7 -6.08 -17.74 -21.48
C LEU A 7 -6.50 -16.28 -21.34
N ARG A 8 -5.96 -15.54 -20.37
CA ARG A 8 -6.31 -14.13 -20.11
C ARG A 8 -5.83 -13.21 -21.23
N GLU A 9 -4.62 -13.41 -21.75
CA GLU A 9 -4.09 -12.58 -22.85
C GLU A 9 -4.71 -12.91 -24.22
N ASN A 10 -4.97 -14.20 -24.50
CA ASN A 10 -5.58 -14.61 -25.77
C ASN A 10 -7.09 -14.28 -25.87
N ILE A 11 -7.82 -14.26 -24.75
CA ILE A 11 -9.24 -13.88 -24.72
C ILE A 11 -9.39 -12.34 -24.79
N LEU A 12 -8.47 -11.58 -24.18
CA LEU A 12 -8.47 -10.11 -24.27
C LEU A 12 -8.20 -9.63 -25.71
N ASN A 13 -7.30 -10.25 -26.46
CA ASN A 13 -7.06 -9.86 -27.86
C ASN A 13 -8.16 -10.30 -28.83
N LYS A 14 -8.76 -11.49 -28.67
CA LYS A 14 -9.85 -11.93 -29.56
C LYS A 14 -11.21 -11.30 -29.25
N GLN A 15 -11.54 -11.03 -27.98
CA GLN A 15 -12.81 -10.33 -27.65
C GLN A 15 -12.77 -8.85 -28.00
N THR A 16 -11.61 -8.20 -27.99
CA THR A 16 -11.49 -6.79 -28.41
C THR A 16 -11.66 -6.65 -29.93
N LEU A 17 -11.16 -7.62 -30.72
CA LEU A 17 -11.37 -7.66 -32.17
C LEU A 17 -12.81 -8.03 -32.59
N MET A 18 -13.51 -8.88 -31.83
CA MET A 18 -14.90 -9.25 -32.13
C MET A 18 -15.90 -8.15 -31.72
N LYS A 19 -15.59 -7.38 -30.66
CA LYS A 19 -16.42 -6.26 -30.18
C LYS A 19 -16.36 -5.03 -31.09
N ALA A 20 -15.36 -4.92 -31.96
CA ALA A 20 -15.31 -3.86 -32.98
C ALA A 20 -16.23 -4.12 -34.19
N LYS A 21 -16.70 -5.36 -34.41
CA LYS A 21 -17.42 -5.73 -35.65
C LYS A 21 -18.95 -5.59 -35.60
N ILE A 22 -19.58 -5.42 -34.43
CA ILE A 22 -21.06 -5.39 -34.33
C ILE A 22 -21.62 -3.99 -34.01
N PHE A 23 -20.78 -3.03 -33.59
CA PHE A 23 -21.20 -1.63 -33.36
C PHE A 23 -20.31 -0.58 -34.04
N GLY A 24 -19.30 -1.01 -34.80
CA GLY A 24 -18.22 -0.15 -35.33
C GLY A 24 -18.29 0.15 -36.83
N SER A 25 -19.44 -0.02 -37.50
CA SER A 25 -19.50 0.11 -38.97
C SER A 25 -19.75 1.53 -39.49
N VAL A 26 -20.16 2.48 -38.64
CA VAL A 26 -20.46 3.87 -39.07
C VAL A 26 -19.50 4.91 -38.48
N PHE A 27 -18.83 4.62 -37.36
CA PHE A 27 -17.97 5.61 -36.67
C PHE A 27 -16.46 5.44 -36.89
N THR A 28 -16.01 4.32 -37.46
CA THR A 28 -14.58 4.01 -37.62
C THR A 28 -13.95 4.72 -38.82
N PHE A 29 -14.74 5.32 -39.71
CA PHE A 29 -14.24 5.91 -40.95
C PHE A 29 -13.74 7.37 -40.83
N LEU A 30 -13.92 8.04 -39.68
CA LEU A 30 -13.55 9.45 -39.53
C LEU A 30 -12.28 9.73 -38.70
N PHE A 31 -11.56 8.70 -38.22
CA PHE A 31 -10.44 8.89 -37.29
C PHE A 31 -9.09 8.29 -37.73
N LEU A 32 -8.94 7.94 -39.01
CA LEU A 32 -7.69 7.37 -39.54
C LEU A 32 -6.61 8.38 -39.93
N PHE A 33 -6.82 9.68 -39.76
CA PHE A 33 -5.81 10.69 -40.05
C PHE A 33 -5.78 11.74 -38.94
N LEU A 34 -4.91 11.54 -37.94
CA LEU A 34 -4.30 12.57 -37.07
C LEU A 34 -3.53 11.87 -35.94
N THR A 35 -2.41 11.23 -36.26
CA THR A 35 -1.37 10.93 -35.27
C THR A 35 -0.22 11.91 -35.49
N PRO A 36 0.10 12.81 -34.54
CA PRO A 36 1.33 13.58 -34.63
C PRO A 36 2.52 12.64 -34.41
N THR A 37 3.42 12.60 -35.38
CA THR A 37 4.74 11.98 -35.26
C THR A 37 5.60 12.80 -34.32
N TYR A 38 6.00 12.22 -33.19
CA TYR A 38 7.02 12.78 -32.30
C TYR A 38 8.43 12.47 -32.83
N PRO A 39 9.41 13.38 -32.72
CA PRO A 39 10.81 13.05 -32.96
C PRO A 39 11.32 12.18 -31.78
N GLN A 40 11.54 10.88 -32.03
CA GLN A 40 12.07 9.94 -31.04
C GLN A 40 13.56 9.64 -31.27
N ASN A 41 14.31 9.45 -30.19
CA ASN A 41 15.70 9.01 -30.23
C ASN A 41 15.76 7.48 -30.45
N ILE A 42 15.65 7.07 -31.71
CA ILE A 42 15.52 5.68 -32.21
C ILE A 42 16.60 4.72 -31.66
N ALA A 43 17.77 5.24 -31.26
CA ALA A 43 18.88 4.42 -30.78
C ALA A 43 18.71 3.91 -29.34
N LEU A 44 18.11 4.70 -28.42
CA LEU A 44 17.94 4.31 -27.01
C LEU A 44 16.84 3.27 -26.84
N GLU A 45 15.74 3.41 -27.59
CA GLU A 45 14.66 2.40 -27.62
C GLU A 45 15.16 1.04 -28.11
N LYS A 46 16.11 1.03 -29.06
CA LYS A 46 16.69 -0.20 -29.59
C LYS A 46 17.55 -0.94 -28.56
N GLU A 47 18.35 -0.23 -27.77
CA GLU A 47 19.14 -0.85 -26.69
C GLU A 47 18.26 -1.26 -25.50
N TYR A 48 17.24 -0.46 -25.17
CA TYR A 48 16.26 -0.81 -24.15
C TYR A 48 15.45 -2.06 -24.53
N ALA A 49 15.03 -2.18 -25.79
CA ALA A 49 14.35 -3.37 -26.31
C ALA A 49 15.25 -4.61 -26.25
N ARG A 50 16.55 -4.47 -26.50
CA ARG A 50 17.54 -5.56 -26.37
C ARG A 50 17.71 -5.99 -24.92
N TYR A 51 17.84 -5.05 -23.99
CA TYR A 51 17.88 -5.33 -22.55
C TYR A 51 16.62 -6.10 -22.10
N LEU A 52 15.42 -5.61 -22.44
CA LEU A 52 14.17 -6.28 -22.07
C LEU A 52 14.03 -7.68 -22.69
N SER A 53 14.49 -7.86 -23.93
CA SER A 53 14.49 -9.15 -24.60
C SER A 53 15.41 -10.15 -23.90
N ALA A 54 16.65 -9.73 -23.58
CA ALA A 54 17.61 -10.57 -22.87
C ALA A 54 17.13 -10.94 -21.46
N TYR A 55 16.51 -9.99 -20.76
CA TYR A 55 15.91 -10.24 -19.45
C TYR A 55 14.78 -11.27 -19.50
N ARG A 56 13.88 -11.18 -20.50
CA ARG A 56 12.80 -12.18 -20.69
C ARG A 56 13.36 -13.57 -20.96
N LEU A 57 14.38 -13.69 -21.80
CA LEU A 57 15.02 -14.97 -22.08
C LEU A 57 15.65 -15.60 -20.83
N TYR A 58 16.25 -14.78 -19.96
CA TYR A 58 16.73 -15.25 -18.65
C TYR A 58 15.58 -15.67 -17.72
N GLN A 59 14.50 -14.89 -17.65
CA GLN A 59 13.33 -15.26 -16.86
C GLN A 59 12.68 -16.57 -17.35
N ASP A 60 12.62 -16.78 -18.65
CA ASP A 60 12.10 -18.00 -19.26
C ASP A 60 13.02 -19.20 -18.98
N SER A 61 14.34 -19.00 -18.97
CA SER A 61 15.29 -20.09 -18.66
C SER A 61 15.16 -20.57 -17.21
N ILE A 62 14.92 -19.65 -16.27
CA ILE A 62 14.61 -19.96 -14.87
C ILE A 62 13.22 -20.60 -14.74
N SER A 63 12.21 -20.00 -15.37
CA SER A 63 10.81 -20.41 -15.23
C SER A 63 10.51 -21.79 -15.80
N ASN A 64 11.28 -22.24 -16.80
CA ASN A 64 11.15 -23.55 -17.43
C ASN A 64 12.21 -24.55 -16.96
N ASN A 65 12.99 -24.20 -15.93
CA ASN A 65 14.04 -25.05 -15.36
C ASN A 65 15.01 -25.62 -16.42
N LEU A 66 15.47 -24.75 -17.32
CA LEU A 66 16.39 -25.15 -18.39
C LEU A 66 17.77 -25.56 -17.82
N PRO A 67 18.55 -26.35 -18.58
CA PRO A 67 19.91 -26.74 -18.20
C PRO A 67 20.76 -25.55 -17.69
N GLU A 68 21.62 -25.82 -16.72
CA GLU A 68 22.42 -24.81 -16.02
C GLU A 68 23.26 -23.95 -16.97
N GLU A 69 23.83 -24.56 -18.00
CA GLU A 69 24.58 -23.86 -19.06
C GLU A 69 23.74 -22.79 -19.77
N ILE A 70 22.47 -23.09 -20.08
CA ILE A 70 21.53 -22.16 -20.75
C ILE A 70 21.13 -21.03 -19.79
N ARG A 71 20.96 -21.34 -18.50
CA ARG A 71 20.65 -20.33 -17.46
C ARG A 71 21.82 -19.37 -17.27
N LEU A 72 23.06 -19.89 -17.20
CA LEU A 72 24.28 -19.09 -17.11
C LEU A 72 24.47 -18.22 -18.37
N LYS A 73 24.25 -18.78 -19.56
CA LYS A 73 24.39 -18.05 -20.82
C LYS A 73 23.36 -16.92 -20.94
N SER A 74 22.09 -17.19 -20.66
CA SER A 74 21.03 -16.15 -20.68
C SER A 74 21.23 -15.07 -19.61
N LEU A 75 21.80 -15.42 -18.45
CA LEU A 75 22.21 -14.46 -17.42
C LEU A 75 23.35 -13.55 -17.91
N GLN A 76 24.39 -14.12 -18.54
CA GLN A 76 25.49 -13.34 -19.12
C GLN A 76 25.00 -12.40 -20.22
N ASP A 77 24.12 -12.88 -21.11
CA ASP A 77 23.56 -12.07 -22.19
C ASP A 77 22.67 -10.95 -21.65
N TYR A 78 21.92 -11.20 -20.56
CA TYR A 78 21.19 -10.17 -19.83
C TYR A 78 22.16 -9.11 -19.25
N HIS A 79 23.22 -9.51 -18.54
CA HIS A 79 24.19 -8.57 -17.99
C HIS A 79 24.88 -7.74 -19.06
N ALA A 80 25.24 -8.34 -20.20
CA ALA A 80 25.85 -7.64 -21.32
C ALA A 80 24.88 -6.61 -21.93
N ALA A 81 23.60 -6.98 -22.12
CA ALA A 81 22.58 -6.07 -22.65
C ALA A 81 22.26 -4.93 -21.67
N LYS A 82 22.25 -5.21 -20.36
CA LYS A 82 22.12 -4.20 -19.30
C LYS A 82 23.30 -3.23 -19.32
N ALA A 83 24.53 -3.73 -19.36
CA ALA A 83 25.73 -2.89 -19.42
C ALA A 83 25.79 -2.03 -20.69
N ALA A 84 25.34 -2.56 -21.85
CA ALA A 84 25.27 -1.79 -23.09
C ALA A 84 24.21 -0.67 -23.02
N TYR A 85 23.05 -0.95 -22.44
CA TYR A 85 22.01 0.05 -22.18
C TYR A 85 22.49 1.13 -21.20
N GLU A 86 23.08 0.74 -20.07
CA GLU A 86 23.63 1.66 -19.06
C GLU A 86 24.79 2.50 -19.63
N LYS A 87 25.68 1.89 -20.41
CA LYS A 87 26.75 2.61 -21.12
C LYS A 87 26.18 3.59 -22.13
N ARG A 88 25.05 3.29 -22.77
CA ARG A 88 24.42 4.22 -23.72
C ARG A 88 23.79 5.40 -23.00
N ILE A 89 23.14 5.16 -21.86
CA ILE A 89 22.70 6.20 -20.92
C ILE A 89 23.90 7.08 -20.54
N SER A 90 25.04 6.48 -20.17
CA SER A 90 26.26 7.21 -19.77
C SER A 90 27.01 7.88 -20.94
N SER A 91 26.95 7.38 -22.16
CA SER A 91 27.58 8.00 -23.33
C SER A 91 26.78 9.19 -23.88
N GLY A 92 25.49 9.28 -23.55
CA GLY A 92 24.71 10.52 -23.72
C GLY A 92 25.10 11.62 -22.71
N LEU A 93 25.95 11.31 -21.73
CA LEU A 93 26.43 12.19 -20.67
C LEU A 93 27.85 12.75 -20.90
N GLU A 94 28.58 12.35 -21.95
CA GLU A 94 29.97 12.81 -22.16
C GLU A 94 30.11 14.18 -22.85
N SER A 95 29.02 14.83 -23.27
CA SER A 95 29.06 16.21 -23.75
C SER A 95 28.40 17.16 -22.76
N GLY A 96 29.11 17.54 -21.69
CA GLY A 96 28.65 18.66 -20.88
C GLY A 96 29.34 18.86 -19.52
N LYS A 97 30.51 19.50 -19.50
CA LYS A 97 30.79 20.51 -18.47
C LYS A 97 29.88 21.73 -18.69
N THR A 98 28.57 21.50 -18.69
CA THR A 98 27.58 22.56 -18.83
C THR A 98 27.24 22.99 -17.43
N LEU A 99 27.47 24.27 -17.12
CA LEU A 99 26.96 24.90 -15.91
C LEU A 99 25.50 24.47 -15.71
N ILE A 100 25.20 23.93 -14.52
CA ILE A 100 23.86 23.55 -14.09
C ILE A 100 22.96 24.77 -14.30
N LYS A 101 22.17 24.76 -15.38
CA LYS A 101 21.13 25.76 -15.60
C LYS A 101 20.03 25.57 -14.57
N ASP A 102 19.42 26.68 -14.17
CA ASP A 102 18.29 26.76 -13.25
C ASP A 102 17.31 25.61 -13.48
N THR A 103 17.34 24.61 -12.60
CA THR A 103 16.49 23.42 -12.74
C THR A 103 15.10 23.78 -12.27
N ILE A 104 14.31 24.39 -13.15
CA ILE A 104 12.95 24.84 -12.82
C ILE A 104 12.05 23.62 -12.63
N ALA A 105 11.48 23.50 -11.43
CA ALA A 105 10.54 22.42 -11.12
C ALA A 105 9.30 22.46 -12.04
N PRO A 106 8.92 21.36 -12.71
CA PRO A 106 7.72 21.31 -13.55
C PRO A 106 6.47 21.68 -12.75
N SER A 107 5.56 22.44 -13.37
CA SER A 107 4.32 22.90 -12.75
C SER A 107 3.11 22.57 -13.63
N PRO A 108 1.88 22.54 -13.08
CA PRO A 108 0.67 22.35 -13.90
C PRO A 108 0.46 23.43 -14.98
N ALA A 109 1.14 24.58 -14.86
CA ALA A 109 1.05 25.71 -15.78
C ALA A 109 2.13 25.72 -16.88
N SER A 110 3.11 24.82 -16.80
CA SER A 110 4.22 24.71 -17.76
C SER A 110 4.28 23.29 -18.30
N ASN A 111 4.32 23.10 -19.62
CA ASN A 111 4.51 21.76 -20.20
C ASN A 111 5.75 21.11 -19.58
N ALA A 112 5.62 19.91 -19.00
CA ALA A 112 6.74 19.18 -18.46
C ALA A 112 7.66 18.74 -19.61
N SER A 113 8.75 19.45 -19.85
CA SER A 113 9.81 18.97 -20.75
C SER A 113 10.68 17.96 -19.99
N SER A 114 10.92 16.80 -20.61
CA SER A 114 11.97 15.87 -20.21
C SER A 114 13.32 16.48 -20.58
N ASP A 115 13.79 17.44 -19.79
CA ASP A 115 15.16 17.93 -19.93
C ASP A 115 16.07 16.97 -19.13
N ASP A 116 16.89 16.20 -19.85
CA ASP A 116 17.79 15.17 -19.32
C ASP A 116 19.08 15.75 -18.68
N SER A 117 19.15 17.07 -18.50
CA SER A 117 20.29 17.79 -17.91
C SER A 117 20.39 17.69 -16.37
N PHE A 118 20.13 16.50 -15.82
CA PHE A 118 20.23 16.23 -14.39
C PHE A 118 21.55 15.51 -14.05
N PRO A 119 22.29 15.92 -12.99
CA PRO A 119 23.43 15.15 -12.51
C PRO A 119 23.01 13.72 -12.15
N SER A 120 23.86 12.75 -12.42
CA SER A 120 23.59 11.36 -12.03
C SER A 120 23.54 11.22 -10.51
N GLU A 121 22.76 10.25 -10.02
CA GLU A 121 22.63 9.96 -8.58
C GLU A 121 24.00 9.75 -7.91
N ARG A 122 24.92 9.05 -8.61
CA ARG A 122 26.30 8.87 -8.16
C ARG A 122 27.11 10.16 -8.07
N GLU A 123 26.90 11.12 -8.97
CA GLU A 123 27.57 12.41 -8.90
C GLU A 123 27.07 13.23 -7.71
N ILE A 124 25.76 13.18 -7.43
CA ILE A 124 25.18 13.87 -6.27
C ILE A 124 25.64 13.20 -4.97
N GLU A 125 25.67 11.86 -4.91
CA GLU A 125 26.18 11.10 -3.77
C GLU A 125 27.66 11.34 -3.53
N PHE A 126 28.48 11.34 -4.59
CA PHE A 126 29.91 11.63 -4.48
C PHE A 126 30.13 13.03 -3.91
N ILE A 127 29.49 14.04 -4.49
CA ILE A 127 29.57 15.42 -4.00
C ILE A 127 29.08 15.52 -2.54
N ALA A 128 27.96 14.88 -2.20
CA ALA A 128 27.44 14.87 -0.84
C ALA A 128 28.37 14.17 0.16
N SER A 129 29.04 13.09 -0.26
CA SER A 129 29.96 12.33 0.58
C SER A 129 31.28 13.07 0.85
N GLU A 130 31.81 13.78 -0.14
CA GLU A 130 32.98 14.67 0.06
C GLU A 130 32.67 15.76 1.08
N GLU A 131 31.48 16.37 0.97
CA GLU A 131 31.07 17.44 1.90
C GLU A 131 30.73 16.92 3.30
N ALA A 132 30.19 15.70 3.42
CA ALA A 132 29.88 15.06 4.70
C ALA A 132 31.12 14.66 5.49
N ASN A 133 32.23 14.31 4.82
CA ASN A 133 33.48 13.89 5.46
C ASN A 133 34.34 15.05 5.97
N ALA A 134 33.92 16.29 5.74
CA ALA A 134 34.70 17.43 6.14
C ALA A 134 34.52 17.79 7.63
N THR A 135 35.62 18.06 8.30
CA THR A 135 35.65 18.36 9.73
C THR A 135 35.18 19.79 10.04
N PHE A 136 34.15 19.90 10.89
CA PHE A 136 33.78 21.15 11.53
C PHE A 136 34.71 21.47 12.72
N PRO A 137 34.95 22.76 13.03
CA PRO A 137 35.54 23.14 14.32
C PRO A 137 34.69 22.63 15.49
N ALA A 138 35.33 22.43 16.64
CA ALA A 138 34.69 21.89 17.84
C ALA A 138 33.43 22.67 18.28
N GLU A 139 33.46 24.01 18.21
CA GLU A 139 32.31 24.86 18.55
C GLU A 139 31.09 24.56 17.66
N ILE A 140 31.27 24.54 16.34
CA ILE A 140 30.17 24.29 15.40
C ILE A 140 29.70 22.85 15.49
N LYS A 141 30.62 21.89 15.67
CA LYS A 141 30.27 20.49 15.85
C LYS A 141 29.33 20.30 17.05
N SER A 142 29.66 20.93 18.19
CA SER A 142 28.83 20.87 19.40
C SER A 142 27.44 21.51 19.20
N ILE A 143 27.38 22.65 18.48
CA ILE A 143 26.10 23.28 18.15
C ILE A 143 25.27 22.37 17.24
N LEU A 144 25.88 21.79 16.19
CA LEU A 144 25.19 20.89 15.26
C LEU A 144 24.68 19.62 15.96
N GLU A 145 25.45 19.04 16.88
CA GLU A 145 25.00 17.90 17.69
C GLU A 145 23.73 18.25 18.49
N ARG A 146 23.68 19.44 19.11
CA ARG A 146 22.48 19.91 19.80
C ARG A 146 21.32 20.20 18.86
N VAL A 147 21.58 20.80 17.69
CA VAL A 147 20.55 21.01 16.65
C VAL A 147 19.93 19.68 16.25
N TRP A 148 20.72 18.67 15.90
CA TRP A 148 20.18 17.40 15.44
C TRP A 148 19.57 16.55 16.57
N ASN A 149 20.06 16.69 17.80
CA ASN A 149 19.47 16.01 18.97
C ASN A 149 18.13 16.61 19.42
N SER A 150 17.89 17.91 19.18
CA SER A 150 16.63 18.59 19.52
C SER A 150 15.41 18.03 18.78
N ARG A 151 15.62 17.14 17.80
CA ARG A 151 14.55 16.32 17.23
C ARG A 151 13.81 15.53 18.30
N LYS A 152 14.51 14.97 19.29
CA LYS A 152 13.92 14.07 20.31
C LYS A 152 13.05 14.81 21.33
N ASP A 153 13.36 16.07 21.60
CA ASP A 153 12.68 16.88 22.62
C ASP A 153 11.71 17.91 22.01
N GLY A 154 11.65 18.02 20.68
CA GLY A 154 10.75 18.93 19.97
C GLY A 154 11.12 20.41 20.10
N SER A 155 12.35 20.74 20.52
CA SER A 155 12.75 22.12 20.86
C SER A 155 13.92 22.69 20.04
N PRO A 156 13.89 22.66 18.69
CA PRO A 156 15.03 23.04 17.85
C PRO A 156 15.36 24.54 17.82
N GLY A 157 14.55 25.40 18.46
CA GLY A 157 14.66 26.85 18.36
C GLY A 157 15.97 27.43 18.88
N SER A 158 16.38 27.06 20.11
CA SER A 158 17.61 27.61 20.72
C SER A 158 18.87 27.17 19.97
N PRO A 159 19.08 25.86 19.69
CA PRO A 159 20.29 25.42 19.00
C PRO A 159 20.42 26.00 17.58
N ILE A 160 19.31 26.17 16.86
CA ILE A 160 19.31 26.80 15.53
C ILE A 160 19.74 28.26 15.62
N LYS A 161 19.25 29.01 16.61
CA LYS A 161 19.64 30.42 16.81
C LYS A 161 21.13 30.54 17.14
N GLU A 162 21.65 29.66 17.98
CA GLU A 162 23.08 29.61 18.31
C GLU A 162 23.93 29.31 17.06
N LEU A 163 23.45 28.46 16.15
CA LEU A 163 24.09 28.21 14.85
C LEU A 163 24.09 29.47 13.97
N GLU A 164 22.99 30.22 13.91
CA GLU A 164 22.92 31.50 13.19
C GLU A 164 23.95 32.50 13.74
N GLU A 165 24.01 32.67 15.06
CA GLU A 165 24.95 33.58 15.72
C GLU A 165 26.41 33.17 15.49
N CYS A 166 26.70 31.86 15.52
CA CYS A 166 28.04 31.33 15.20
C CYS A 166 28.42 31.58 13.74
N ILE A 167 27.51 31.39 12.79
CA ILE A 167 27.70 31.69 11.37
C ILE A 167 27.98 33.18 11.14
N SER A 168 27.20 34.06 11.79
CA SER A 168 27.38 35.51 11.68
C SER A 168 28.73 35.98 12.23
N ARG A 169 29.21 35.39 13.33
CA ARG A 169 30.55 35.68 13.90
C ARG A 169 31.70 35.19 13.01
N ASN A 170 31.47 34.14 12.21
CA ASN A 170 32.51 33.45 11.43
C ASN A 170 32.33 33.65 9.90
N SER A 171 31.93 34.84 9.48
CA SER A 171 31.55 35.16 8.09
C SER A 171 32.68 35.02 7.04
N ASN A 172 33.94 34.87 7.46
CA ASN A 172 35.11 34.67 6.58
C ASN A 172 35.73 33.28 6.69
N SER A 173 35.07 32.35 7.37
CA SER A 173 35.64 31.04 7.68
C SER A 173 35.54 30.02 6.51
N PRO A 174 36.50 29.10 6.34
CA PRO A 174 36.42 27.98 5.39
C PRO A 174 35.18 27.09 5.55
N PHE A 175 34.57 27.03 6.74
CA PHE A 175 33.41 26.18 7.02
C PHE A 175 32.06 26.90 6.81
N LEU A 176 32.06 28.19 6.46
CA LEU A 176 30.85 29.02 6.39
C LEU A 176 29.75 28.40 5.53
N PHE A 177 30.10 27.96 4.33
CA PHE A 177 29.13 27.43 3.37
C PHE A 177 28.50 26.12 3.85
N ARG A 178 29.30 25.27 4.53
CA ARG A 178 28.80 24.04 5.15
C ARG A 178 27.86 24.34 6.30
N ALA A 179 28.22 25.27 7.18
CA ALA A 179 27.38 25.68 8.30
C ALA A 179 26.05 26.28 7.82
N LYS A 180 26.07 27.12 6.76
CA LYS A 180 24.85 27.63 6.12
C LYS A 180 24.00 26.51 5.50
N TYR A 181 24.63 25.51 4.88
CA TYR A 181 23.89 24.37 4.32
C TYR A 181 23.20 23.54 5.41
N GLU A 182 23.90 23.27 6.52
CA GLU A 182 23.31 22.61 7.70
C GLU A 182 22.20 23.45 8.35
N LEU A 183 22.35 24.77 8.41
CA LEU A 183 21.31 25.68 8.88
C LEU A 183 20.04 25.60 8.01
N ALA A 184 20.20 25.56 6.68
CA ALA A 184 19.07 25.37 5.77
C ALA A 184 18.36 24.03 6.00
N LYS A 185 19.12 22.94 6.21
CA LYS A 185 18.56 21.63 6.55
C LYS A 185 17.81 21.67 7.89
N ALA A 186 18.33 22.38 8.90
CA ALA A 186 17.67 22.50 10.19
C ALA A 186 16.32 23.25 10.07
N TYR A 187 16.27 24.33 9.29
CA TYR A 187 15.02 25.02 8.99
C TYR A 187 14.01 24.13 8.26
N GLU A 188 14.47 23.38 7.24
CA GLU A 188 13.62 22.45 6.50
C GLU A 188 13.09 21.31 7.40
N LEU A 189 13.99 20.61 8.08
CA LEU A 189 13.70 19.29 8.67
C LEU A 189 13.18 19.36 10.10
N LEU A 190 13.63 20.36 10.88
CA LEU A 190 13.26 20.48 12.30
C LEU A 190 12.15 21.51 12.53
N LYS A 191 12.15 22.61 11.77
CA LYS A 191 11.14 23.67 11.92
C LYS A 191 10.04 23.67 10.87
N GLY A 192 10.21 22.97 9.75
CA GLY A 192 9.30 23.05 8.60
C GLY A 192 9.23 24.44 7.95
N ASP A 193 10.23 25.30 8.19
CA ASP A 193 10.30 26.67 7.68
C ASP A 193 10.93 26.68 6.27
N PHE A 194 10.15 26.21 5.30
CA PHE A 194 10.58 26.12 3.90
C PHE A 194 11.00 27.46 3.29
N PRO A 195 10.31 28.60 3.54
CA PRO A 195 10.75 29.90 3.03
C PRO A 195 12.15 30.29 3.52
N LYS A 196 12.44 30.10 4.81
CA LYS A 196 13.75 30.43 5.36
C LYS A 196 14.84 29.48 4.86
N ALA A 197 14.54 28.18 4.78
CA ALA A 197 15.46 27.20 4.17
C ALA A 197 15.77 27.54 2.71
N LEU A 198 14.76 27.88 1.91
CA LEU A 198 14.93 28.26 0.50
C LEU A 198 15.79 29.50 0.35
N ASN A 199 15.58 30.53 1.18
CA ASN A 199 16.40 31.74 1.16
C ASN A 199 17.88 31.43 1.40
N VAL A 200 18.19 30.65 2.44
CA VAL A 200 19.59 30.26 2.75
C VAL A 200 20.21 29.44 1.61
N LEU A 201 19.46 28.52 1.00
CA LEU A 201 19.94 27.71 -0.12
C LEU A 201 20.16 28.55 -1.39
N SER A 202 19.28 29.51 -1.68
CA SER A 202 19.43 30.42 -2.82
C SER A 202 20.63 31.37 -2.66
N GLU A 203 20.89 31.86 -1.44
CA GLU A 203 22.12 32.61 -1.17
C GLU A 203 23.39 31.77 -1.42
N LEU A 204 23.36 30.50 -1.02
CA LEU A 204 24.47 29.56 -1.24
C LEU A 204 24.65 29.23 -2.71
N SER A 205 23.57 29.00 -3.45
CA SER A 205 23.63 28.60 -4.87
C SER A 205 24.19 29.70 -5.76
N LEU A 206 23.89 30.97 -5.45
CA LEU A 206 24.40 32.13 -6.19
C LEU A 206 25.87 32.45 -5.88
N ASN A 207 26.44 31.88 -4.81
CA ASN A 207 27.80 32.15 -4.39
C ASN A 207 28.81 31.22 -5.07
N LYS A 208 29.55 31.74 -6.06
CA LYS A 208 30.58 30.99 -6.78
C LYS A 208 31.66 30.37 -5.88
N LYS A 209 31.94 30.95 -4.70
CA LYS A 209 32.93 30.41 -3.74
C LYS A 209 32.43 29.15 -3.03
N ALA A 210 31.13 28.85 -3.09
CA ALA A 210 30.57 27.65 -2.48
C ALA A 210 30.89 26.37 -3.27
N GLY A 211 31.34 26.48 -4.54
CA GLY A 211 31.75 25.33 -5.35
C GLY A 211 30.68 24.23 -5.40
N ASN A 212 31.06 23.02 -4.99
CA ASN A 212 30.19 21.85 -4.91
C ASN A 212 28.99 22.03 -3.95
N LEU A 213 29.14 22.77 -2.85
CA LEU A 213 28.03 23.10 -1.96
C LEU A 213 27.02 24.05 -2.60
N GLY A 214 27.46 24.96 -3.47
CA GLY A 214 26.56 25.83 -4.23
C GLY A 214 25.68 25.02 -5.19
N ILE A 215 26.26 23.99 -5.80
CA ILE A 215 25.54 23.01 -6.64
C ILE A 215 24.52 22.24 -5.80
N LEU A 216 24.94 21.66 -4.67
CA LEU A 216 24.03 20.95 -3.76
C LEU A 216 22.91 21.85 -3.23
N ALA A 217 23.21 23.12 -2.95
CA ALA A 217 22.23 24.10 -2.49
C ALA A 217 21.20 24.43 -3.58
N ASN A 218 21.63 24.60 -4.83
CA ASN A 218 20.74 24.81 -5.97
C ASN A 218 19.80 23.63 -6.19
N LEU A 219 20.35 22.41 -6.13
CA LEU A 219 19.57 21.19 -6.25
C LEU A 219 18.54 21.11 -5.12
N ARG A 220 18.96 21.23 -3.85
CA ARG A 220 18.04 21.18 -2.71
C ARG A 220 16.97 22.29 -2.76
N ALA A 221 17.31 23.50 -3.19
CA ALA A 221 16.36 24.59 -3.38
C ALA A 221 15.30 24.27 -4.46
N SER A 222 15.73 23.63 -5.55
CA SER A 222 14.84 23.18 -6.63
C SER A 222 13.91 22.06 -6.14
N PHE A 223 14.41 21.13 -5.32
CA PHE A 223 13.59 20.11 -4.65
C PHE A 223 12.53 20.73 -3.75
N LEU A 224 12.91 21.69 -2.89
CA LEU A 224 11.97 22.40 -2.02
C LEU A 224 10.90 23.16 -2.82
N SER A 225 11.29 23.77 -3.93
CA SER A 225 10.35 24.43 -4.84
C SER A 225 9.39 23.43 -5.50
N ALA A 226 9.88 22.23 -5.84
CA ALA A 226 9.05 21.16 -6.38
C ALA A 226 8.04 20.59 -5.38
N LYS A 227 8.37 20.51 -4.08
CA LYS A 227 7.38 20.15 -3.03
C LYS A 227 6.14 21.05 -3.09
N LYS A 228 6.32 22.36 -3.33
CA LYS A 228 5.22 23.32 -3.51
C LYS A 228 4.40 23.02 -4.77
N ASN A 229 5.04 22.56 -5.86
CA ASN A 229 4.33 22.17 -7.08
C ASN A 229 3.56 20.86 -6.92
N GLN A 230 4.01 19.93 -6.06
CA GLN A 230 3.29 18.69 -5.77
C GLN A 230 1.87 18.95 -5.25
N GLU A 231 1.70 19.93 -4.35
CA GLU A 231 0.39 20.35 -3.86
C GLU A 231 -0.48 20.99 -4.96
N LYS A 232 0.11 21.82 -5.83
CA LYS A 232 -0.60 22.37 -6.99
C LYS A 232 -1.10 21.28 -7.94
N TRP A 233 -0.29 20.24 -8.17
CA TRP A 233 -0.70 19.07 -8.98
C TRP A 233 -1.89 18.33 -8.36
N LYS A 234 -1.92 18.15 -7.03
CA LYS A 234 -3.06 17.54 -6.32
C LYS A 234 -4.33 18.39 -6.48
N GLN A 235 -4.23 19.70 -6.25
CA GLN A 235 -5.36 20.63 -6.39
C GLN A 235 -5.92 20.63 -7.83
N ALA A 236 -5.03 20.65 -8.83
CA ALA A 236 -5.42 20.61 -10.24
C ALA A 236 -6.16 19.31 -10.60
N LEU A 237 -5.67 18.15 -10.14
CA LEU A 237 -6.34 16.87 -10.34
C LEU A 237 -7.70 16.81 -9.67
N PHE A 238 -7.80 17.25 -8.43
CA PHE A 238 -9.07 17.30 -7.70
C PHE A 238 -10.10 18.13 -8.47
N SER A 239 -9.71 19.34 -8.87
CA SER A 239 -10.57 20.26 -9.63
C SER A 239 -11.04 19.66 -10.96
N LYS A 240 -10.14 18.98 -11.71
CA LYS A 240 -10.51 18.29 -12.96
C LYS A 240 -11.41 17.08 -12.73
N ASN A 241 -11.20 16.33 -11.64
CA ASN A 241 -12.04 15.19 -11.27
C ASN A 241 -13.46 15.63 -10.90
N GLU A 242 -13.61 16.72 -10.13
CA GLU A 242 -14.93 17.29 -9.82
C GLU A 242 -15.67 17.73 -11.08
N ALA A 243 -14.97 18.43 -11.99
CA ALA A 243 -15.53 18.83 -13.28
C ALA A 243 -15.96 17.62 -14.12
N LEU A 244 -15.13 16.57 -14.17
CA LEU A 244 -15.46 15.31 -14.86
C LEU A 244 -16.71 14.66 -14.27
N ASN A 245 -16.78 14.53 -12.94
CA ASN A 245 -17.92 13.93 -12.25
C ASN A 245 -19.21 14.71 -12.48
N SER A 246 -19.15 16.05 -12.44
CA SER A 246 -20.30 16.92 -12.72
C SER A 246 -20.86 16.69 -14.13
N VAL A 247 -19.99 16.61 -15.15
CA VAL A 247 -20.41 16.35 -16.53
C VAL A 247 -20.90 14.92 -16.73
N TYR A 248 -20.27 13.93 -16.07
CA TYR A 248 -20.71 12.54 -16.09
C TYR A 248 -22.11 12.37 -15.48
N GLN A 249 -22.39 13.02 -14.36
CA GLN A 249 -23.72 13.01 -13.74
C GLN A 249 -24.80 13.57 -14.68
N LYS A 250 -24.49 14.65 -15.41
CA LYS A 250 -25.39 15.21 -16.43
C LYS A 250 -25.59 14.22 -17.58
N TYR A 251 -24.53 13.61 -18.11
CA TYR A 251 -24.61 12.63 -19.19
C TYR A 251 -25.42 11.38 -18.78
N SER A 252 -25.09 10.76 -17.65
CA SER A 252 -25.71 9.52 -17.17
C SER A 252 -27.20 9.66 -16.88
N LYS A 253 -27.65 10.80 -16.35
CA LYS A 253 -29.07 11.12 -16.12
C LYS A 253 -29.84 11.51 -17.39
N THR A 254 -29.16 11.65 -18.53
CA THR A 254 -29.83 11.99 -19.79
C THR A 254 -30.49 10.75 -20.38
N SER A 255 -31.80 10.82 -20.62
CA SER A 255 -32.53 9.75 -21.32
C SER A 255 -31.98 9.53 -22.73
N TRP A 256 -31.96 8.27 -23.17
CA TRP A 256 -31.68 7.94 -24.57
C TRP A 256 -32.76 8.45 -25.53
N LEU A 257 -33.96 8.75 -25.02
CA LEU A 257 -35.03 9.39 -25.79
C LEU A 257 -34.68 10.85 -26.16
N ALA A 258 -33.79 11.50 -25.39
CA ALA A 258 -33.23 12.82 -25.71
C ALA A 258 -31.88 12.67 -26.45
N PHE A 259 -31.87 11.87 -27.52
CA PHE A 259 -30.64 11.42 -28.20
C PHE A 259 -29.68 12.56 -28.57
N PRO A 260 -30.09 13.68 -29.21
CA PRO A 260 -29.17 14.77 -29.56
C PRO A 260 -28.49 15.40 -28.34
N VAL A 261 -29.25 15.59 -27.26
CA VAL A 261 -28.73 16.14 -25.99
C VAL A 261 -27.77 15.15 -25.34
N LYS A 262 -28.06 13.85 -25.40
CA LYS A 262 -27.20 12.80 -24.83
C LYS A 262 -25.87 12.69 -25.55
N ILE A 263 -25.86 12.82 -26.89
CA ILE A 263 -24.63 12.83 -27.69
C ILE A 263 -23.78 14.07 -27.37
N SER A 264 -24.38 15.26 -27.30
CA SER A 264 -23.65 16.49 -26.91
C SER A 264 -23.02 16.35 -25.52
N ARG A 265 -23.77 15.82 -24.54
CA ARG A 265 -23.26 15.56 -23.18
C ARG A 265 -22.18 14.48 -23.16
N TYR A 266 -22.26 13.48 -24.04
CA TYR A 266 -21.21 12.49 -24.22
C TYR A 266 -19.91 13.13 -24.71
N PHE A 267 -19.94 14.01 -25.71
CA PHE A 267 -18.73 14.72 -26.18
C PHE A 267 -18.12 15.62 -25.11
N GLN A 268 -18.96 16.31 -24.31
CA GLN A 268 -18.48 17.09 -23.16
C GLN A 268 -17.82 16.20 -22.12
N TYR A 269 -18.44 15.05 -21.80
CA TYR A 269 -17.87 14.06 -20.89
C TYR A 269 -16.53 13.55 -21.43
N PHE A 270 -16.47 13.12 -22.69
CA PHE A 270 -15.27 12.61 -23.35
C PHE A 270 -14.13 13.63 -23.31
N ARG A 271 -14.39 14.91 -23.63
CA ARG A 271 -13.38 15.96 -23.54
C ARG A 271 -12.83 16.12 -22.12
N LYS A 272 -13.70 16.12 -21.11
CA LYS A 272 -13.27 16.23 -19.70
C LYS A 272 -12.51 15.00 -19.23
N THR A 273 -12.88 13.82 -19.71
CA THR A 273 -12.12 12.58 -19.48
C THR A 273 -10.71 12.70 -20.05
N TYR A 274 -10.56 13.18 -21.29
CA TYR A 274 -9.25 13.40 -21.91
C TYR A 274 -8.40 14.43 -21.14
N GLU A 275 -8.97 15.58 -20.77
CA GLU A 275 -8.28 16.61 -19.97
C GLU A 275 -7.78 16.03 -18.62
N PHE A 276 -8.61 15.22 -17.95
CA PHE A 276 -8.25 14.56 -16.70
C PHE A 276 -7.14 13.52 -16.90
N MET A 277 -7.26 12.65 -17.91
CA MET A 277 -6.26 11.62 -18.21
C MET A 277 -4.90 12.22 -18.57
N LYS A 278 -4.88 13.29 -19.39
CA LYS A 278 -3.64 14.00 -19.72
C LYS A 278 -2.98 14.62 -18.49
N LEU A 279 -3.76 15.28 -17.63
CA LEU A 279 -3.24 15.85 -16.38
C LEU A 279 -2.70 14.76 -15.44
N GLN A 280 -3.35 13.60 -15.40
CA GLN A 280 -2.89 12.45 -14.62
C GLN A 280 -1.56 11.90 -15.15
N GLU A 281 -1.38 11.82 -16.47
CA GLU A 281 -0.13 11.42 -17.12
C GLU A 281 0.99 12.43 -16.85
N ASP A 282 0.73 13.73 -17.00
CA ASP A 282 1.71 14.79 -16.75
C ASP A 282 2.13 14.82 -15.27
N ARG A 283 1.18 14.59 -14.35
CA ARG A 283 1.50 14.41 -12.93
C ARG A 283 2.37 13.18 -12.71
N GLN A 284 2.14 12.06 -13.39
CA GLN A 284 3.00 10.88 -13.25
C GLN A 284 4.43 11.17 -13.69
N LYS A 285 4.62 11.92 -14.79
CA LYS A 285 5.95 12.37 -15.23
C LYS A 285 6.61 13.28 -14.18
N PHE A 286 5.87 14.25 -13.66
CA PHE A 286 6.34 15.09 -12.55
C PHE A 286 6.71 14.26 -11.32
N GLN A 287 5.88 13.28 -10.95
CA GLN A 287 6.11 12.43 -9.79
C GLN A 287 7.40 11.62 -9.95
N LEU A 288 7.62 10.99 -11.11
CA LEU A 288 8.85 10.26 -11.40
C LEU A 288 10.08 11.17 -11.39
N TRP A 289 9.96 12.37 -11.96
CA TRP A 289 11.01 13.40 -11.90
C TRP A 289 11.29 13.81 -10.46
N PHE A 290 10.26 14.13 -9.69
CA PHE A 290 10.34 14.58 -8.30
C PHE A 290 10.95 13.52 -7.40
N GLU A 291 10.53 12.27 -7.57
CA GLU A 291 11.07 11.09 -6.90
C GLU A 291 12.57 10.93 -7.18
N LYS A 292 12.98 10.91 -8.45
CA LYS A 292 14.40 10.83 -8.84
C LYS A 292 15.22 11.99 -8.26
N PHE A 293 14.63 13.18 -8.22
CA PHE A 293 15.26 14.38 -7.69
C PHE A 293 15.39 14.36 -6.15
N ALA A 294 14.44 13.73 -5.46
CA ALA A 294 14.35 13.71 -4.00
C ALA A 294 15.38 12.77 -3.35
N ALA A 295 15.73 11.66 -4.01
CA ALA A 295 16.51 10.56 -3.43
C ALA A 295 17.75 11.01 -2.64
N PRO A 296 18.63 11.87 -3.21
CA PRO A 296 19.86 12.25 -2.52
C PRO A 296 19.64 13.16 -1.30
N PHE A 297 18.45 13.73 -1.17
CA PHE A 297 18.08 14.64 -0.08
C PHE A 297 17.16 14.00 0.95
N THR A 298 16.80 12.72 0.78
CA THR A 298 15.97 11.99 1.75
C THR A 298 16.70 11.94 3.10
N PRO A 299 16.06 12.40 4.19
CA PRO A 299 16.68 12.37 5.50
C PRO A 299 16.80 10.93 6.03
N PRO A 300 17.55 10.70 7.12
CA PRO A 300 17.61 9.38 7.77
C PRO A 300 16.21 8.84 8.09
N VAL A 301 16.09 7.51 8.11
CA VAL A 301 14.81 6.80 8.29
C VAL A 301 14.02 7.28 9.51
N GLU A 302 14.70 7.68 10.57
CA GLU A 302 14.07 8.13 11.80
C GLU A 302 13.41 9.51 11.59
N PHE A 303 14.04 10.42 10.83
CA PHE A 303 13.40 11.68 10.44
C PHE A 303 12.21 11.45 9.51
N VAL A 304 12.31 10.47 8.60
CA VAL A 304 11.20 10.07 7.73
C VAL A 304 10.02 9.58 8.58
N PHE A 305 10.30 8.80 9.62
CA PHE A 305 9.31 8.28 10.56
C PHE A 305 8.66 9.39 11.39
N ASP A 306 9.41 10.39 11.87
CA ASP A 306 8.84 11.48 12.68
C ASP A 306 7.98 12.44 11.85
N GLN A 307 8.46 12.82 10.67
CA GLN A 307 7.74 13.73 9.76
C GLN A 307 6.52 13.10 9.09
N PHE A 308 6.23 11.86 9.45
CA PHE A 308 5.16 11.08 8.91
C PHE A 308 3.80 11.67 9.30
N LYS A 309 3.11 12.24 8.32
CA LYS A 309 1.76 12.75 8.51
C LYS A 309 0.77 11.61 8.47
N VAL A 310 0.30 11.22 9.64
CA VAL A 310 -0.85 10.36 9.82
C VAL A 310 -2.16 11.15 9.56
N PRO A 311 -3.23 10.49 9.07
CA PRO A 311 -4.50 11.17 8.74
C PRO A 311 -5.22 11.76 9.97
N VAL A 312 -4.96 11.19 11.14
CA VAL A 312 -5.43 11.65 12.45
C VAL A 312 -4.18 12.08 13.21
N GLU A 313 -4.22 13.19 13.95
CA GLU A 313 -3.13 13.53 14.89
C GLU A 313 -2.95 12.35 15.85
N SER A 314 -1.99 11.50 15.51
CA SER A 314 -1.50 10.45 16.38
C SER A 314 -0.41 11.11 17.20
N LEU A 315 -0.49 10.97 18.52
CA LEU A 315 0.74 11.00 19.29
C LEU A 315 1.55 9.80 18.78
N ASP A 316 2.88 9.91 18.74
CA ASP A 316 3.73 8.74 18.47
C ASP A 316 3.51 7.75 19.62
N ALA A 317 2.48 6.92 19.47
CA ALA A 317 2.02 6.04 20.52
C ALA A 317 2.94 4.84 20.52
N ASP A 318 3.83 4.81 21.50
CA ASP A 318 4.49 3.58 21.89
C ASP A 318 3.41 2.52 22.15
N ALA A 319 3.36 1.54 21.26
CA ALA A 319 2.46 0.40 21.35
C ALA A 319 3.29 -0.84 21.60
N LYS A 320 2.72 -1.81 22.34
CA LYS A 320 3.33 -3.13 22.39
C LYS A 320 2.94 -3.88 21.14
N VAL A 321 3.93 -4.30 20.38
CA VAL A 321 3.78 -4.94 19.07
C VAL A 321 4.45 -6.30 19.09
N ARG A 322 3.74 -7.33 18.62
CA ARG A 322 4.28 -8.67 18.40
C ARG A 322 4.01 -9.11 16.97
N LEU A 323 5.06 -9.60 16.30
CA LEU A 323 4.95 -10.29 15.02
C LEU A 323 4.63 -11.77 15.25
N LEU A 324 3.71 -12.30 14.45
CA LEU A 324 3.20 -13.66 14.53
C LEU A 324 3.55 -14.42 13.24
N TYR A 325 4.64 -15.16 13.30
CA TYR A 325 5.13 -15.97 12.19
C TYR A 325 4.53 -17.37 12.15
N SER A 326 4.22 -17.95 13.32
CA SER A 326 3.58 -19.28 13.42
C SER A 326 2.10 -19.22 13.07
N ASN A 327 1.61 -20.21 12.33
CA ASN A 327 0.20 -20.36 12.00
C ASN A 327 -0.62 -20.67 13.27
N SER A 328 -0.13 -21.55 14.15
CA SER A 328 -0.78 -21.88 15.42
C SER A 328 -0.82 -20.69 16.38
N GLU A 329 0.27 -19.93 16.55
CA GLU A 329 0.26 -18.74 17.40
C GLU A 329 -0.68 -17.64 16.86
N SER A 330 -0.75 -17.51 15.54
CA SER A 330 -1.68 -16.62 14.87
C SER A 330 -3.15 -17.00 15.14
N TRP A 331 -3.47 -18.31 15.15
CA TRP A 331 -4.78 -18.80 15.58
C TRP A 331 -5.03 -18.54 17.07
N PHE A 332 -4.09 -18.93 17.94
CA PHE A 332 -4.21 -18.74 19.39
C PHE A 332 -4.39 -17.27 19.77
N SER A 333 -3.72 -16.35 19.07
CA SER A 333 -3.91 -14.92 19.26
C SER A 333 -5.35 -14.50 18.98
N ARG A 334 -5.93 -14.93 17.85
CA ARG A 334 -7.34 -14.65 17.51
C ARG A 334 -8.29 -15.27 18.53
N TRP A 335 -8.05 -16.51 18.92
CA TRP A 335 -8.88 -17.21 19.91
C TRP A 335 -8.84 -16.56 21.28
N ASN A 336 -7.64 -16.16 21.73
CA ASN A 336 -7.43 -15.47 23.01
C ASN A 336 -8.12 -14.10 23.02
N LEU A 337 -7.87 -13.28 22.00
CA LEU A 337 -8.48 -11.97 21.82
C LEU A 337 -10.02 -12.05 21.83
N LEU A 338 -10.60 -12.93 21.02
CA LEU A 338 -12.04 -13.11 20.95
C LEU A 338 -12.62 -13.67 22.26
N SER A 339 -11.97 -14.66 22.87
CA SER A 339 -12.44 -15.27 24.12
C SER A 339 -12.46 -14.28 25.29
N ASN A 340 -11.53 -13.33 25.30
CA ASN A 340 -11.41 -12.32 26.35
C ASN A 340 -12.23 -11.05 26.09
N ALA A 341 -12.69 -10.80 24.86
CA ALA A 341 -13.50 -9.63 24.51
C ALA A 341 -14.72 -9.45 25.43
N LYS A 342 -14.96 -8.20 25.88
CA LYS A 342 -16.01 -7.83 26.83
C LYS A 342 -16.98 -6.76 26.33
N LYS A 343 -16.56 -5.91 25.39
CA LYS A 343 -17.33 -4.72 24.96
C LYS A 343 -17.61 -4.74 23.48
N SER A 344 -16.59 -4.80 22.64
CA SER A 344 -16.72 -4.63 21.20
C SER A 344 -15.75 -5.49 20.39
N ILE A 345 -16.21 -5.92 19.21
CA ILE A 345 -15.46 -6.73 18.26
C ILE A 345 -15.70 -6.18 16.85
N PHE A 346 -14.65 -5.68 16.20
CA PHE A 346 -14.70 -5.23 14.80
C PHE A 346 -13.89 -6.20 13.95
N ILE A 347 -14.53 -6.81 12.94
CA ILE A 347 -13.94 -7.88 12.14
C ILE A 347 -14.11 -7.61 10.66
N GLN A 348 -13.02 -7.70 9.93
CA GLN A 348 -12.98 -7.66 8.48
C GLN A 348 -12.08 -8.76 7.95
N TYR A 349 -12.59 -9.62 7.08
CA TYR A 349 -11.80 -10.67 6.42
C TYR A 349 -12.20 -10.85 4.96
N PHE A 350 -11.22 -11.16 4.11
CA PHE A 350 -11.49 -11.52 2.72
C PHE A 350 -12.09 -12.92 2.60
N ILE A 351 -11.58 -13.88 3.40
CA ILE A 351 -12.05 -15.27 3.45
C ILE A 351 -12.34 -15.66 4.90
N VAL A 352 -13.53 -16.20 5.11
CA VAL A 352 -13.85 -17.10 6.23
C VAL A 352 -14.33 -18.40 5.58
N ASP A 353 -13.65 -19.51 5.77
CA ASP A 353 -13.99 -20.76 5.08
C ASP A 353 -14.93 -21.66 5.92
N ASN A 354 -15.52 -22.67 5.30
CA ASN A 354 -16.40 -23.66 5.95
C ASN A 354 -15.60 -24.91 6.40
N ASP A 355 -14.50 -24.65 7.08
CA ASP A 355 -13.63 -25.62 7.71
C ASP A 355 -13.70 -25.50 9.23
N VAL A 356 -12.90 -26.30 9.96
CA VAL A 356 -12.96 -26.28 11.42
C VAL A 356 -12.54 -24.92 12.01
N PHE A 357 -11.60 -24.19 11.40
CA PHE A 357 -11.21 -22.86 11.87
C PHE A 357 -12.32 -21.83 11.66
N GLY A 358 -12.88 -21.72 10.46
CA GLY A 358 -13.95 -20.77 10.15
C GLY A 358 -15.23 -21.03 10.93
N MET A 359 -15.62 -22.29 11.08
CA MET A 359 -16.81 -22.65 11.85
C MET A 359 -16.61 -22.41 13.36
N SER A 360 -15.42 -22.69 13.89
CA SER A 360 -15.10 -22.43 15.30
C SER A 360 -14.98 -20.94 15.58
N PHE A 361 -14.41 -20.16 14.66
CA PHE A 361 -14.36 -18.71 14.72
C PHE A 361 -15.77 -18.10 14.80
N LEU A 362 -16.65 -18.46 13.85
CA LEU A 362 -18.04 -18.01 13.87
C LEU A 362 -18.80 -18.49 15.13
N GLY A 363 -18.50 -19.70 15.62
CA GLY A 363 -19.06 -20.21 16.87
C GLY A 363 -18.61 -19.45 18.11
N LEU A 364 -17.36 -18.99 18.15
CA LEU A 364 -16.86 -18.12 19.22
C LEU A 364 -17.53 -16.74 19.17
N LEU A 365 -17.74 -16.18 17.97
CA LEU A 365 -18.53 -14.94 17.81
C LEU A 365 -19.98 -15.11 18.26
N LEU A 366 -20.60 -16.26 17.95
CA LEU A 366 -21.95 -16.57 18.44
C LEU A 366 -22.00 -16.61 19.97
N LYS A 367 -20.99 -17.20 20.62
CA LYS A 367 -20.86 -17.18 22.09
C LYS A 367 -20.77 -15.73 22.60
N LYS A 368 -19.93 -14.89 21.98
CA LYS A 368 -19.76 -13.48 22.35
C LYS A 368 -21.01 -12.63 22.12
N ALA A 369 -21.74 -12.89 21.04
CA ALA A 369 -23.02 -12.25 20.76
C ALA A 369 -24.04 -12.55 21.88
N ARG A 370 -24.08 -13.79 22.38
CA ARG A 370 -24.94 -14.20 23.51
C ARG A 370 -24.51 -13.58 24.84
N GLU A 371 -23.21 -13.34 25.01
CA GLU A 371 -22.66 -12.62 26.17
C GLU A 371 -22.94 -11.11 26.11
N GLY A 372 -23.51 -10.59 25.02
CA GLY A 372 -23.90 -9.19 24.87
C GLY A 372 -22.80 -8.28 24.31
N VAL A 373 -21.69 -8.83 23.81
CA VAL A 373 -20.60 -8.06 23.20
C VAL A 373 -21.05 -7.48 21.86
N ASP A 374 -20.75 -6.21 21.57
CA ASP A 374 -21.11 -5.56 20.31
C ASP A 374 -20.20 -6.04 19.16
N ILE A 375 -20.77 -6.65 18.12
CA ILE A 375 -19.99 -7.26 17.02
C ILE A 375 -20.33 -6.59 15.70
N LYS A 376 -19.32 -6.08 14.99
CA LYS A 376 -19.42 -5.66 13.59
C LYS A 376 -18.57 -6.57 12.72
N LEU A 377 -19.21 -7.38 11.89
CA LEU A 377 -18.56 -8.34 11.01
C LEU A 377 -18.74 -7.94 9.54
N MET A 378 -17.64 -7.87 8.80
CA MET A 378 -17.62 -7.69 7.36
C MET A 378 -16.80 -8.78 6.67
N VAL A 379 -17.38 -9.39 5.64
CA VAL A 379 -16.69 -10.36 4.78
C VAL A 379 -16.79 -9.98 3.31
N ASP A 380 -15.81 -10.38 2.49
CA ASP A 380 -15.85 -10.18 1.05
C ASP A 380 -16.62 -11.30 0.35
N ALA A 381 -17.57 -10.93 -0.51
CA ALA A 381 -18.39 -11.89 -1.22
C ALA A 381 -17.60 -12.75 -2.21
N ARG A 382 -16.39 -12.37 -2.68
CA ARG A 382 -15.58 -13.12 -3.66
C ARG A 382 -14.58 -14.06 -3.02
N GLY A 383 -13.86 -13.60 -1.99
CA GLY A 383 -12.91 -14.45 -1.27
C GLY A 383 -13.63 -15.64 -0.67
N THR A 384 -14.76 -15.36 -0.03
CA THR A 384 -15.69 -16.34 0.53
C THR A 384 -16.42 -17.20 -0.53
N ASN A 385 -16.10 -17.03 -1.82
CA ASN A 385 -16.82 -17.58 -2.98
C ASN A 385 -16.04 -18.63 -3.78
N LYS A 386 -15.32 -19.53 -3.12
CA LYS A 386 -15.08 -20.87 -3.71
C LYS A 386 -16.45 -21.59 -3.84
N PHE A 387 -17.26 -21.18 -4.83
CA PHE A 387 -18.59 -21.70 -5.23
C PHE A 387 -19.75 -21.74 -4.19
N ASN A 388 -19.54 -21.42 -2.91
CA ASN A 388 -20.51 -21.72 -1.83
C ASN A 388 -21.16 -20.53 -1.09
N PHE A 389 -20.85 -19.28 -1.42
CA PHE A 389 -21.41 -18.12 -0.69
C PHE A 389 -22.94 -18.04 -0.79
N LYS A 390 -23.54 -18.54 -1.88
CA LYS A 390 -24.98 -18.40 -2.13
C LYS A 390 -25.88 -19.20 -1.18
N ILE A 391 -25.37 -20.22 -0.48
CA ILE A 391 -26.25 -21.15 0.28
C ILE A 391 -25.78 -21.38 1.72
N PHE A 392 -24.49 -21.67 1.99
CA PHE A 392 -24.06 -22.11 3.32
C PHE A 392 -23.62 -20.98 4.24
N GLN A 393 -22.67 -20.15 3.79
CA GLN A 393 -22.10 -19.11 4.64
C GLN A 393 -23.07 -17.95 4.89
N LYS A 394 -23.92 -17.63 3.91
CA LYS A 394 -25.00 -16.66 4.09
C LYS A 394 -25.92 -17.07 5.26
N GLY A 395 -26.25 -18.35 5.39
CA GLY A 395 -27.08 -18.84 6.49
C GLY A 395 -26.49 -18.56 7.87
N PHE A 396 -25.22 -18.89 8.11
CA PHE A 396 -24.56 -18.62 9.40
C PHE A 396 -24.46 -17.13 9.71
N LEU A 397 -24.12 -16.31 8.71
CA LEU A 397 -24.10 -14.84 8.86
C LEU A 397 -25.48 -14.26 9.13
N GLN A 398 -26.54 -14.83 8.56
CA GLN A 398 -27.92 -14.45 8.83
C GLN A 398 -28.33 -14.81 10.25
N GLU A 399 -27.90 -15.96 10.79
CA GLU A 399 -28.14 -16.32 12.19
C GLU A 399 -27.44 -15.36 13.16
N MET A 400 -26.20 -14.96 12.85
CA MET A 400 -25.49 -13.93 13.61
C MET A 400 -26.23 -12.59 13.61
N ALA A 401 -26.72 -12.13 12.45
CA ALA A 401 -27.46 -10.88 12.32
C ALA A 401 -28.82 -10.85 13.06
N ARG A 402 -29.21 -11.96 13.72
CA ARG A 402 -30.41 -12.02 14.58
C ARG A 402 -30.20 -11.35 15.92
N PHE A 403 -28.97 -11.33 16.42
CA PHE A 403 -28.64 -10.71 17.70
C PHE A 403 -28.71 -9.18 17.57
N PRO A 404 -29.32 -8.46 18.54
CA PRO A 404 -29.47 -7.01 18.46
C PRO A 404 -28.14 -6.25 18.51
N ASN A 405 -27.13 -6.84 19.14
CA ASN A 405 -25.76 -6.35 19.29
C ASN A 405 -24.82 -6.80 18.16
N VAL A 406 -25.35 -7.35 17.05
CA VAL A 406 -24.53 -7.85 15.93
C VAL A 406 -24.95 -7.23 14.62
N GLU A 407 -24.02 -6.55 13.96
CA GLU A 407 -24.15 -6.05 12.60
C GLU A 407 -23.27 -6.85 11.64
N VAL A 408 -23.85 -7.41 10.59
CA VAL A 408 -23.11 -8.15 9.57
C VAL A 408 -23.29 -7.51 8.20
N LYS A 409 -22.18 -7.27 7.51
CA LYS A 409 -22.16 -6.76 6.13
C LYS A 409 -21.32 -7.64 5.22
N VAL A 410 -21.66 -7.62 3.94
CA VAL A 410 -20.94 -8.35 2.89
C VAL A 410 -20.50 -7.35 1.84
N PHE A 411 -19.18 -7.28 1.61
CA PHE A 411 -18.61 -6.44 0.57
C PHE A 411 -18.79 -7.08 -0.80
N ASN A 412 -19.20 -6.27 -1.78
CA ASN A 412 -19.38 -6.64 -3.18
C ASN A 412 -20.32 -7.84 -3.44
N THR A 413 -21.51 -7.81 -2.84
CA THR A 413 -22.59 -8.73 -3.24
C THR A 413 -22.87 -8.57 -4.73
N PHE A 414 -22.67 -9.63 -5.52
CA PHE A 414 -23.01 -9.67 -6.95
C PHE A 414 -24.41 -9.09 -7.15
N SER A 415 -24.50 -7.87 -7.71
CA SER A 415 -25.78 -7.33 -8.18
C SER A 415 -26.07 -7.96 -9.53
N PRO A 416 -27.15 -8.73 -9.70
CA PRO A 416 -27.51 -9.37 -10.97
C PRO A 416 -27.91 -8.37 -12.06
N ASN A 417 -27.87 -7.06 -11.78
CA ASN A 417 -28.17 -6.02 -12.74
C ASN A 417 -27.03 -5.90 -13.76
N PHE A 418 -27.18 -6.62 -14.87
CA PHE A 418 -26.31 -6.59 -16.07
C PHE A 418 -25.98 -5.17 -16.56
N ILE A 419 -26.83 -4.18 -16.26
CA ILE A 419 -26.63 -2.76 -16.64
C ILE A 419 -25.39 -2.15 -15.98
N PHE A 420 -25.01 -2.55 -14.75
CA PHE A 420 -23.82 -2.03 -14.07
C PHE A 420 -22.50 -2.60 -14.65
N VAL A 421 -22.57 -3.77 -15.30
CA VAL A 421 -21.43 -4.41 -15.97
C VAL A 421 -20.89 -3.56 -17.12
N PHE A 422 -21.78 -2.83 -17.80
CA PHE A 422 -21.43 -1.94 -18.91
C PHE A 422 -20.87 -0.58 -18.46
N GLN A 423 -20.91 -0.25 -17.16
CA GLN A 423 -20.56 1.09 -16.66
C GLN A 423 -19.17 1.16 -15.99
N ASP A 424 -18.74 0.12 -15.26
CA ASP A 424 -17.40 0.09 -14.65
C ASP A 424 -16.97 -1.32 -14.23
N ILE A 425 -16.25 -2.04 -15.11
CA ILE A 425 -15.70 -3.38 -14.83
C ILE A 425 -14.84 -3.41 -13.56
N ARG A 426 -14.20 -2.30 -13.18
CA ARG A 426 -13.36 -2.21 -11.97
C ARG A 426 -14.14 -2.46 -10.68
N LYS A 427 -15.42 -2.07 -10.63
CA LYS A 427 -16.32 -2.32 -9.48
C LYS A 427 -16.68 -3.81 -9.35
N ILE A 428 -16.68 -4.54 -10.46
CA ILE A 428 -16.93 -5.98 -10.54
C ILE A 428 -15.67 -6.81 -10.29
N ILE A 429 -14.48 -6.19 -10.25
CA ILE A 429 -13.20 -6.83 -9.89
C ILE A 429 -12.56 -6.30 -8.59
N SER A 430 -13.07 -5.23 -7.95
CA SER A 430 -12.56 -4.78 -6.65
C SER A 430 -13.02 -5.70 -5.51
N SER A 431 -12.08 -6.21 -4.70
CA SER A 431 -12.37 -6.97 -3.48
C SER A 431 -11.84 -6.21 -2.28
N ASN A 432 -12.48 -6.42 -1.14
CA ASN A 432 -12.00 -5.96 0.14
C ASN A 432 -11.04 -7.02 0.68
N HIS A 433 -9.74 -6.71 0.69
CA HIS A 433 -8.69 -7.66 1.02
C HIS A 433 -8.08 -7.43 2.42
N ASP A 434 -8.68 -6.55 3.22
CA ASP A 434 -8.18 -6.24 4.55
C ASP A 434 -8.45 -7.44 5.47
N LYS A 435 -7.56 -7.67 6.43
CA LYS A 435 -7.77 -8.56 7.57
C LYS A 435 -7.57 -7.71 8.81
N ILE A 436 -8.67 -7.33 9.45
CA ILE A 436 -8.68 -6.47 10.63
C ILE A 436 -9.50 -7.17 11.69
N LEU A 437 -8.92 -7.30 12.87
CA LEU A 437 -9.61 -7.70 14.09
C LEU A 437 -9.27 -6.65 15.16
N VAL A 438 -10.27 -5.92 15.64
CA VAL A 438 -10.11 -5.01 16.79
C VAL A 438 -11.01 -5.47 17.92
N ILE A 439 -10.44 -5.59 19.12
CA ILE A 439 -11.14 -6.00 20.34
C ILE A 439 -11.11 -4.87 21.35
N ASP A 440 -12.29 -4.53 21.87
CA ASP A 440 -12.52 -3.60 22.98
C ASP A 440 -11.84 -2.23 22.80
N GLU A 441 -11.56 -1.85 21.55
CA GLU A 441 -10.79 -0.64 21.19
C GLU A 441 -9.43 -0.55 21.91
N GLU A 442 -8.81 -1.70 22.17
CA GLU A 442 -7.54 -1.80 22.92
C GLU A 442 -6.52 -2.70 22.21
N TYR A 443 -6.98 -3.81 21.63
CA TYR A 443 -6.13 -4.72 20.88
C TYR A 443 -6.51 -4.72 19.40
N SER A 444 -5.51 -4.72 18.53
CA SER A 444 -5.67 -4.90 17.09
C SER A 444 -4.83 -6.06 16.60
N LEU A 445 -5.36 -6.84 15.67
CA LEU A 445 -4.64 -7.84 14.90
C LEU A 445 -4.87 -7.58 13.42
N VAL A 446 -3.78 -7.42 12.67
CA VAL A 446 -3.76 -7.24 11.21
C VAL A 446 -2.69 -8.11 10.57
N GLY A 447 -2.84 -8.44 9.29
CA GLY A 447 -1.84 -9.25 8.60
C GLY A 447 -2.32 -9.83 7.29
N GLY A 448 -1.68 -10.91 6.84
CA GLY A 448 -2.01 -11.60 5.59
C GLY A 448 -2.93 -12.81 5.75
N ARG A 449 -3.08 -13.36 6.97
CA ARG A 449 -3.85 -14.59 7.18
C ARG A 449 -5.36 -14.37 7.20
N ASN A 450 -6.06 -15.15 6.38
CA ASN A 450 -7.53 -15.28 6.46
C ASN A 450 -7.93 -16.38 7.46
N ILE A 451 -9.24 -16.55 7.69
CA ILE A 451 -9.76 -17.61 8.54
C ILE A 451 -10.06 -18.85 7.68
N ALA A 452 -9.04 -19.66 7.44
CA ALA A 452 -9.17 -20.97 6.77
C ALA A 452 -7.97 -21.88 7.11
N ASN A 453 -8.14 -23.18 6.90
CA ASN A 453 -7.14 -24.23 7.12
C ASN A 453 -5.81 -23.87 6.47
N GLU A 454 -5.80 -23.49 5.18
CA GLU A 454 -4.57 -23.20 4.46
C GLU A 454 -3.74 -22.03 5.06
N TYR A 455 -4.30 -21.22 5.95
CA TYR A 455 -3.58 -20.14 6.64
C TYR A 455 -3.23 -20.43 8.10
N LEU A 456 -3.98 -21.32 8.76
CA LEU A 456 -3.97 -21.44 10.23
C LEU A 456 -3.50 -22.80 10.72
N VAL A 457 -3.51 -23.84 9.87
CA VAL A 457 -2.87 -25.12 10.21
C VAL A 457 -1.35 -24.95 10.21
N ASP A 458 -0.67 -25.61 11.14
CA ASP A 458 0.79 -25.66 11.11
C ASP A 458 1.29 -26.42 9.89
N ARG A 459 2.44 -25.99 9.35
CA ARG A 459 3.04 -26.62 8.18
C ARG A 459 3.58 -28.01 8.44
N GLU A 460 3.90 -28.33 9.69
CA GLU A 460 4.28 -29.69 10.09
C GLU A 460 3.08 -30.65 10.04
N ASP A 461 1.87 -30.14 10.23
CA ASP A 461 0.63 -30.92 10.11
C ASP A 461 0.09 -30.95 8.67
N ASP A 462 0.30 -29.88 7.88
CA ASP A 462 -0.03 -29.81 6.46
C ASP A 462 1.03 -29.00 5.68
N SER A 463 1.87 -29.70 4.91
CA SER A 463 2.96 -29.09 4.15
C SER A 463 2.51 -28.10 3.07
N THR A 464 1.22 -28.14 2.68
CA THR A 464 0.60 -27.24 1.71
C THR A 464 0.11 -25.92 2.31
N ALA A 465 0.11 -25.81 3.64
CA ALA A 465 -0.28 -24.59 4.34
C ALA A 465 0.67 -23.42 4.03
N TRP A 466 0.09 -22.22 4.01
CA TRP A 466 0.76 -21.00 3.60
C TRP A 466 1.58 -20.41 4.76
N LEU A 467 2.69 -19.78 4.40
CA LEU A 467 3.46 -18.93 5.30
C LEU A 467 2.99 -17.49 5.13
N ASP A 468 2.75 -16.83 6.25
CA ASP A 468 2.37 -15.43 6.27
C ASP A 468 2.86 -14.78 7.57
N CYS A 469 2.56 -13.50 7.77
CA CYS A 469 2.85 -12.78 9.01
C CYS A 469 1.62 -11.98 9.44
N ASP A 470 1.27 -12.08 10.72
CA ASP A 470 0.33 -11.17 11.35
C ASP A 470 1.05 -10.32 12.41
N VAL A 471 0.41 -9.24 12.81
CA VAL A 471 0.88 -8.33 13.86
C VAL A 471 -0.24 -8.16 14.87
N VAL A 472 0.06 -8.39 16.15
CA VAL A 472 -0.80 -8.00 17.27
C VAL A 472 -0.25 -6.75 17.90
N ILE A 473 -1.14 -5.80 18.15
CA ILE A 473 -0.83 -4.48 18.69
C ILE A 473 -1.74 -4.24 19.88
N GLU A 474 -1.15 -3.97 21.05
CA GLU A 474 -1.84 -3.48 22.24
C GLU A 474 -1.62 -1.97 22.34
N SER A 475 -2.66 -1.20 21.99
CA SER A 475 -2.72 0.25 22.11
C SER A 475 -4.12 0.75 21.80
N LYS A 476 -4.71 1.52 22.73
CA LYS A 476 -6.04 2.13 22.54
C LYS A 476 -6.07 3.11 21.38
N GLU A 477 -5.02 3.90 21.24
CA GLU A 477 -4.92 4.88 20.17
C GLU A 477 -4.87 4.21 18.78
N ILE A 478 -4.03 3.19 18.63
CA ILE A 478 -3.94 2.43 17.37
C ILE A 478 -5.23 1.68 17.09
N ALA A 479 -5.85 1.07 18.11
CA ALA A 479 -7.12 0.38 17.96
C ALA A 479 -8.25 1.34 17.51
N GLN A 480 -8.31 2.55 18.04
CA GLN A 480 -9.27 3.57 17.59
C GLN A 480 -9.03 3.97 16.13
N GLN A 481 -7.78 4.16 15.71
CA GLN A 481 -7.44 4.45 14.31
C GLN A 481 -7.87 3.29 13.39
N MET A 482 -7.64 2.04 13.79
CA MET A 482 -8.11 0.86 13.04
C MET A 482 -9.64 0.78 12.97
N VAL A 483 -10.35 1.16 14.03
CA VAL A 483 -11.82 1.25 14.04
C VAL A 483 -12.32 2.33 13.10
N LEU A 484 -11.63 3.45 12.95
CA LEU A 484 -11.96 4.47 11.95
C LEU A 484 -11.83 3.90 10.53
N ALA A 485 -10.69 3.27 10.22
CA ALA A 485 -10.44 2.63 8.92
C ALA A 485 -11.49 1.56 8.60
N PHE A 486 -11.80 0.71 9.58
CA PHE A 486 -12.87 -0.29 9.48
C PHE A 486 -14.23 0.36 9.18
N ASN A 487 -14.62 1.37 9.98
CA ASN A 487 -15.93 1.99 9.87
C ASN A 487 -16.16 2.67 8.52
N GLU A 488 -15.10 3.16 7.88
CA GLU A 488 -15.22 3.75 6.55
C GLU A 488 -15.66 2.73 5.51
N GLU A 489 -14.97 1.59 5.42
CA GLU A 489 -15.37 0.50 4.53
C GLU A 489 -16.74 -0.08 4.92
N PHE A 490 -16.98 -0.20 6.23
CA PHE A 490 -18.23 -0.70 6.75
C PHE A 490 -19.41 0.21 6.42
N LYS A 491 -19.23 1.54 6.38
CA LYS A 491 -20.30 2.52 6.07
C LYS A 491 -20.49 2.74 4.55
N ASN A 492 -19.51 2.42 3.72
CA ASN A 492 -19.54 2.68 2.28
C ASN A 492 -20.60 1.86 1.51
N LEU A 493 -21.14 2.44 0.43
CA LEU A 493 -22.21 1.86 -0.43
C LEU A 493 -21.84 0.54 -1.16
N LYS A 494 -20.61 0.04 -0.99
CA LYS A 494 -20.14 -1.23 -1.57
C LYS A 494 -20.37 -2.43 -0.67
N SER A 495 -20.80 -2.21 0.57
CA SER A 495 -21.16 -3.26 1.52
C SER A 495 -22.68 -3.34 1.69
N SER A 496 -23.21 -4.56 1.67
CA SER A 496 -24.65 -4.83 1.81
C SER A 496 -24.92 -5.46 3.18
N PRO A 497 -25.90 -4.95 3.96
CA PRO A 497 -26.27 -5.57 5.22
C PRO A 497 -26.87 -6.96 5.01
N VAL A 498 -26.50 -7.91 5.85
CA VAL A 498 -27.11 -9.24 5.90
C VAL A 498 -28.40 -9.14 6.69
N LYS A 499 -29.53 -9.48 6.05
CA LYS A 499 -30.85 -9.50 6.69
C LYS A 499 -31.10 -10.85 7.34
N ARG A 500 -31.75 -10.82 8.51
CA ARG A 500 -32.22 -12.01 9.24
C ARG A 500 -32.98 -12.96 8.33
N ASP A 501 -32.72 -14.26 8.49
CA ASP A 501 -33.49 -15.29 7.82
C ASP A 501 -34.85 -15.47 8.52
N PHE A 502 -35.92 -15.53 7.74
CA PHE A 502 -37.28 -15.75 8.24
C PHE A 502 -37.64 -17.24 8.28
N TRP A 503 -36.85 -18.11 7.64
CA TRP A 503 -37.10 -19.54 7.53
C TRP A 503 -36.38 -20.31 8.65
N GLY A 504 -37.08 -21.27 9.29
CA GLY A 504 -36.72 -21.89 10.58
C GLY A 504 -35.52 -22.86 10.62
N ILE A 505 -34.45 -22.66 9.85
CA ILE A 505 -33.24 -23.52 9.84
C ILE A 505 -32.21 -23.08 10.93
N GLN A 506 -32.62 -22.18 11.83
CA GLN A 506 -31.78 -21.58 12.86
C GLN A 506 -31.12 -22.62 13.78
N ARG A 507 -31.88 -23.60 14.27
CA ARG A 507 -31.40 -24.56 15.27
C ARG A 507 -30.23 -25.39 14.76
N GLU A 508 -30.32 -25.87 13.52
CA GLU A 508 -29.25 -26.65 12.88
C GLU A 508 -27.97 -25.81 12.76
N ARG A 509 -28.08 -24.60 12.21
CA ARG A 509 -26.91 -23.73 11.96
C ARG A 509 -26.20 -23.32 13.26
N LEU A 510 -26.96 -22.90 14.28
CA LEU A 510 -26.39 -22.54 15.58
C LEU A 510 -25.74 -23.75 16.25
N GLY A 511 -26.36 -24.93 16.17
CA GLY A 511 -25.80 -26.18 16.70
C GLY A 511 -24.45 -26.54 16.08
N LYS A 512 -24.28 -26.35 14.76
CA LYS A 512 -23.00 -26.58 14.06
C LYS A 512 -21.90 -25.63 14.54
N LEU A 513 -22.22 -24.34 14.69
CA LEU A 513 -21.29 -23.33 15.20
C LEU A 513 -20.84 -23.65 16.63
N GLU A 514 -21.78 -24.02 17.51
CA GLU A 514 -21.47 -24.42 18.89
C GLU A 514 -20.62 -25.69 18.95
N ALA A 515 -20.92 -26.68 18.11
CA ALA A 515 -20.14 -27.92 18.06
C ALA A 515 -18.71 -27.66 17.59
N ALA A 516 -18.52 -26.87 16.52
CA ALA A 516 -17.19 -26.48 16.05
C ALA A 516 -16.40 -25.75 17.14
N GLN A 517 -17.01 -24.73 17.77
CA GLN A 517 -16.38 -23.96 18.85
C GLN A 517 -15.93 -24.85 20.00
N LYS A 518 -16.78 -25.77 20.47
CA LYS A 518 -16.43 -26.70 21.56
C LYS A 518 -15.37 -27.72 21.16
N THR A 519 -15.42 -28.22 19.92
CA THR A 519 -14.38 -29.09 19.36
C THR A 519 -13.03 -28.41 19.38
N MET A 520 -12.95 -27.18 18.90
CA MET A 520 -11.70 -26.41 18.88
C MET A 520 -11.20 -26.11 20.30
N ASP A 521 -12.08 -25.60 21.17
CA ASP A 521 -11.73 -25.23 22.55
C ASP A 521 -11.14 -26.40 23.32
N LEU A 522 -11.81 -27.56 23.28
CA LEU A 522 -11.34 -28.76 23.97
C LEU A 522 -10.01 -29.27 23.37
N PHE A 523 -9.92 -29.33 22.04
CA PHE A 523 -8.76 -29.90 21.37
C PHE A 523 -7.51 -29.08 21.63
N GLN A 524 -7.55 -27.75 21.49
CA GLN A 524 -6.35 -26.92 21.67
C GLN A 524 -5.88 -26.86 23.13
N ILE A 525 -6.77 -27.18 24.08
CA ILE A 525 -6.46 -27.24 25.53
C ILE A 525 -5.83 -28.58 25.90
N SER A 526 -6.42 -29.70 25.48
CA SER A 526 -6.05 -31.03 26.01
C SER A 526 -5.76 -32.09 24.94
N GLY A 527 -5.87 -31.76 23.65
CA GLY A 527 -5.81 -32.70 22.54
C GLY A 527 -7.00 -33.66 22.45
N ALA A 528 -8.02 -33.50 23.30
CA ALA A 528 -9.17 -34.39 23.31
C ALA A 528 -10.20 -34.00 22.24
N LEU A 529 -10.84 -35.02 21.65
CA LEU A 529 -11.93 -34.83 20.70
C LEU A 529 -13.26 -34.63 21.43
N TYR A 530 -14.05 -33.66 20.98
CA TYR A 530 -15.32 -33.35 21.63
C TYR A 530 -16.38 -34.42 21.32
N GLN A 531 -16.86 -35.08 22.37
CA GLN A 531 -17.86 -36.14 22.31
C GLN A 531 -18.94 -35.91 23.38
N PRO A 532 -20.02 -35.15 23.10
CA PRO A 532 -21.06 -34.92 24.08
C PRO A 532 -21.91 -36.19 24.28
N GLN A 533 -22.40 -36.40 25.50
CA GLN A 533 -23.23 -37.56 25.85
C GLN A 533 -24.52 -37.65 25.02
N LYS A 534 -25.10 -36.50 24.66
CA LYS A 534 -26.25 -36.39 23.75
C LYS A 534 -25.84 -35.52 22.57
N ILE A 535 -25.90 -36.08 21.36
CA ILE A 535 -25.61 -35.38 20.11
C ILE A 535 -26.94 -35.09 19.42
N ASP A 536 -27.18 -33.82 19.08
CA ASP A 536 -28.30 -33.45 18.22
C ASP A 536 -28.12 -34.13 16.84
N PRO A 537 -29.11 -34.92 16.35
CA PRO A 537 -29.01 -35.60 15.05
C PRO A 537 -28.60 -34.67 13.90
N TRP A 538 -29.01 -33.41 13.94
CA TRP A 538 -28.71 -32.41 12.91
C TRP A 538 -27.22 -31.98 12.86
N VAL A 539 -26.45 -32.24 13.91
CA VAL A 539 -25.04 -31.81 14.04
C VAL A 539 -24.08 -33.00 14.06
N LYS A 540 -24.60 -34.23 14.09
CA LYS A 540 -23.81 -35.46 14.27
C LYS A 540 -22.71 -35.63 13.22
N ASP A 541 -23.03 -35.40 11.96
CA ASP A 541 -22.07 -35.62 10.87
C ASP A 541 -21.07 -34.46 10.74
N ASP A 542 -21.49 -33.23 11.02
CA ASP A 542 -20.60 -32.07 11.13
C ASP A 542 -19.59 -32.26 12.28
N LEU A 543 -20.04 -32.71 13.45
CA LEU A 543 -19.15 -33.01 14.58
C LEU A 543 -18.10 -34.08 14.23
N LYS A 544 -18.51 -35.15 13.55
CA LYS A 544 -17.56 -36.16 13.06
C LYS A 544 -16.56 -35.57 12.09
N LYS A 545 -17.00 -34.68 11.17
CA LYS A 545 -16.13 -33.97 10.24
C LYS A 545 -15.11 -33.13 11.00
N TYR A 546 -15.54 -32.29 11.94
CA TYR A 546 -14.66 -31.44 12.74
C TYR A 546 -13.64 -32.26 13.54
N ASN A 547 -14.07 -33.32 14.23
CA ASN A 547 -13.17 -34.21 14.97
C ASN A 547 -12.15 -34.92 14.06
N LYS A 548 -12.58 -35.33 12.86
CA LYS A 548 -11.69 -35.96 11.86
C LYS A 548 -10.67 -34.96 11.30
N GLU A 549 -11.06 -33.71 11.15
CA GLU A 549 -10.22 -32.64 10.64
C GLU A 549 -9.18 -32.22 11.68
N ILE A 550 -9.65 -31.86 12.88
CA ILE A 550 -8.81 -31.32 13.95
C ILE A 550 -7.83 -32.35 14.52
N SER A 551 -8.17 -33.64 14.50
CA SER A 551 -7.28 -34.72 15.00
C SER A 551 -5.96 -34.83 14.23
N LYS A 552 -5.86 -34.17 13.07
CA LYS A 552 -4.63 -34.10 12.27
C LYS A 552 -3.68 -32.99 12.72
N TYR A 553 -4.17 -32.01 13.49
CA TYR A 553 -3.44 -30.77 13.80
C TYR A 553 -2.69 -30.88 15.12
N LYS A 554 -1.60 -31.67 15.13
CA LYS A 554 -0.83 -31.98 16.34
C LYS A 554 -0.13 -30.76 16.93
N HIS A 555 0.11 -29.73 16.11
CA HIS A 555 0.75 -28.48 16.51
C HIS A 555 -0.27 -27.39 16.87
N LEU A 556 -1.57 -27.72 16.90
CA LEU A 556 -2.64 -26.88 17.40
C LEU A 556 -2.95 -27.22 18.87
N LEU A 557 -1.93 -27.46 19.68
CA LEU A 557 -2.01 -27.81 21.10
C LEU A 557 -1.27 -26.78 21.96
N ASN A 558 -1.37 -26.92 23.29
CA ASN A 558 -0.70 -26.05 24.27
C ASN A 558 -1.23 -24.61 24.33
N TYR A 559 -2.47 -24.38 23.90
CA TYR A 559 -3.13 -23.09 24.06
C TYR A 559 -3.14 -22.54 25.51
N PRO A 560 -3.27 -23.36 26.58
CA PRO A 560 -3.24 -22.83 27.95
C PRO A 560 -1.92 -22.15 28.35
N SER A 561 -0.82 -22.53 27.70
CA SER A 561 0.51 -21.93 27.92
C SER A 561 0.77 -20.72 27.02
N PHE A 562 -0.13 -20.42 26.07
CA PHE A 562 0.03 -19.31 25.14
C PHE A 562 -0.14 -17.96 25.85
N SER A 563 0.88 -17.10 25.73
CA SER A 563 0.82 -15.71 26.16
C SER A 563 0.75 -14.79 24.95
N LEU A 564 -0.30 -13.96 24.86
CA LEU A 564 -0.57 -13.10 23.69
C LEU A 564 0.59 -12.16 23.36
N MET A 565 1.16 -11.51 24.38
CA MET A 565 2.18 -10.45 24.23
C MET A 565 3.60 -10.90 24.59
N GLU A 566 3.84 -12.21 24.67
CA GLU A 566 5.20 -12.74 24.88
C GLU A 566 6.12 -12.37 23.70
N GLY A 567 7.28 -11.80 24.01
CA GLY A 567 8.22 -11.30 23.00
C GLY A 567 7.77 -10.01 22.28
N ALA A 568 6.76 -9.31 22.79
CA ALA A 568 6.35 -8.02 22.23
C ALA A 568 7.40 -6.93 22.50
N TYR A 569 7.53 -6.02 21.55
CA TYR A 569 8.38 -4.84 21.62
C TYR A 569 7.54 -3.59 21.85
N LEU A 570 8.03 -2.67 22.67
CA LEU A 570 7.45 -1.33 22.75
C LEU A 570 8.09 -0.48 21.65
N CYS A 571 7.28 0.00 20.72
CA CYS A 571 7.74 0.85 19.63
C CYS A 571 6.66 1.83 19.18
N PRO A 572 7.05 2.99 18.61
CA PRO A 572 6.07 3.90 18.04
C PRO A 572 5.41 3.27 16.82
N VAL A 573 4.09 3.38 16.71
CA VAL A 573 3.31 2.83 15.60
C VAL A 573 2.54 3.95 14.89
N LYS A 574 2.53 3.91 13.55
CA LYS A 574 1.73 4.81 12.71
C LYS A 574 0.87 4.00 11.75
N ILE A 575 -0.43 4.30 11.69
CA ILE A 575 -1.35 3.64 10.76
C ILE A 575 -1.45 4.42 9.45
N LEU A 576 -1.17 3.71 8.37
CA LEU A 576 -1.38 4.15 7.00
C LEU A 576 -2.65 3.56 6.44
N ASP A 577 -3.76 4.29 6.53
CA ASP A 577 -5.02 3.86 5.92
C ASP A 577 -5.08 4.26 4.42
N LYS A 578 -5.66 3.39 3.59
CA LYS A 578 -5.95 3.63 2.17
C LYS A 578 -6.98 4.75 1.94
N ASN A 579 -7.76 5.11 2.95
CA ASN A 579 -8.97 5.91 2.75
C ASN A 579 -8.96 7.31 3.40
N SER A 580 -7.93 8.16 3.20
CA SER A 580 -8.10 9.58 3.60
C SER A 580 -9.13 10.29 2.69
N LEU A 581 -10.32 10.43 3.24
CA LEU A 581 -11.63 10.92 2.77
C LEU A 581 -11.75 12.10 1.78
N VAL A 582 -10.73 12.58 1.06
CA VAL A 582 -10.91 13.66 0.06
C VAL A 582 -9.99 13.66 -1.19
N GLY A 583 -9.24 12.59 -1.50
CA GLY A 583 -8.45 12.61 -2.73
C GLY A 583 -7.84 11.29 -3.17
N PRO A 584 -7.34 11.18 -4.42
CA PRO A 584 -6.57 10.03 -4.86
C PRO A 584 -5.27 9.93 -4.03
N ARG A 585 -5.19 8.98 -3.10
CA ARG A 585 -3.96 8.67 -2.36
C ARG A 585 -2.96 7.93 -3.26
N ASN A 586 -1.73 8.43 -3.21
CA ASN A 586 -0.50 7.82 -3.71
C ASN A 586 0.63 7.96 -2.64
N ASP A 587 0.27 8.40 -1.43
CA ASP A 587 1.23 8.71 -0.37
C ASP A 587 1.82 7.45 0.26
N ILE A 588 1.11 6.31 0.32
CA ILE A 588 1.71 5.04 0.77
C ILE A 588 2.97 4.72 -0.04
N THR A 589 2.90 4.84 -1.37
CA THR A 589 4.05 4.62 -2.26
C THR A 589 5.15 5.65 -1.99
N ASP A 590 4.82 6.93 -1.95
CA ASP A 590 5.78 8.01 -1.72
C ASP A 590 6.50 7.86 -0.37
N GLN A 591 5.76 7.42 0.64
CA GLN A 591 6.25 7.20 1.99
C GLN A 591 7.11 5.94 2.10
N LEU A 592 6.70 4.82 1.48
CA LEU A 592 7.54 3.63 1.37
C LEU A 592 8.86 3.94 0.66
N ILE A 593 8.82 4.69 -0.45
CA ILE A 593 10.03 5.14 -1.15
C ILE A 593 10.93 5.95 -0.21
N ARG A 594 10.39 6.83 0.62
CA ARG A 594 11.19 7.57 1.60
C ARG A 594 11.83 6.68 2.66
N PHE A 595 11.16 5.64 3.12
CA PHE A 595 11.77 4.64 4.02
C PHE A 595 12.90 3.91 3.32
N ILE A 596 12.70 3.49 2.08
CA ILE A 596 13.72 2.83 1.25
C ILE A 596 14.93 3.76 1.08
N ASP A 597 14.73 4.99 0.61
CA ASP A 597 15.78 5.98 0.36
C ASP A 597 16.48 6.43 1.68
N GLY A 598 15.76 6.46 2.80
CA GLY A 598 16.27 6.83 4.13
C GLY A 598 17.03 5.71 4.84
N THR A 599 16.90 4.46 4.38
CA THR A 599 17.56 3.29 4.96
C THR A 599 19.05 3.30 4.60
N LYS A 600 19.91 3.12 5.60
CA LYS A 600 21.38 3.13 5.41
C LYS A 600 22.05 1.78 5.47
N ASN A 601 21.49 0.85 6.23
CA ASN A 601 22.13 -0.44 6.53
C ASN A 601 21.37 -1.62 5.94
N GLU A 602 20.08 -1.76 6.29
CA GLU A 602 19.29 -2.93 5.92
C GLU A 602 17.81 -2.57 5.75
N LEU A 603 17.22 -3.04 4.66
CA LEU A 603 15.81 -2.91 4.34
C LEU A 603 15.21 -4.31 4.17
N ILE A 604 14.28 -4.68 5.05
CA ILE A 604 13.54 -5.93 4.95
C ILE A 604 12.10 -5.62 4.54
N ILE A 605 11.71 -6.09 3.35
CA ILE A 605 10.35 -5.97 2.84
C ILE A 605 9.74 -7.36 2.69
N GLN A 606 8.70 -7.65 3.46
CA GLN A 606 7.87 -8.84 3.32
C GLN A 606 6.51 -8.45 2.76
N ASN A 607 6.20 -8.86 1.54
CA ASN A 607 4.90 -8.57 0.93
C ASN A 607 4.51 -9.68 -0.07
N PRO A 608 3.30 -10.25 0.01
CA PRO A 608 2.85 -11.27 -0.94
C PRO A 608 2.61 -10.74 -2.37
N TYR A 609 2.42 -9.43 -2.54
CA TYR A 609 2.20 -8.77 -3.83
C TYR A 609 2.83 -7.37 -3.86
N ILE A 610 4.02 -7.29 -4.45
CA ILE A 610 4.67 -6.02 -4.77
C ILE A 610 4.54 -5.72 -6.26
N VAL A 611 4.01 -4.54 -6.58
CA VAL A 611 4.07 -3.96 -7.93
C VAL A 611 4.98 -2.74 -7.87
N LEU A 612 6.26 -2.96 -8.14
CA LEU A 612 7.25 -1.87 -8.11
C LEU A 612 7.09 -0.95 -9.33
N THR A 613 7.23 0.36 -9.08
CA THR A 613 7.46 1.34 -10.13
C THR A 613 8.76 1.00 -10.88
N PRO A 614 8.95 1.46 -12.13
CA PRO A 614 10.21 1.26 -12.84
C PRO A 614 11.44 1.74 -12.05
N ARG A 615 11.32 2.84 -11.29
CA ARG A 615 12.38 3.34 -10.40
C ARG A 615 12.66 2.36 -9.26
N ALA A 616 11.63 1.92 -8.52
CA ALA A 616 11.82 1.00 -7.40
C ALA A 616 12.39 -0.38 -7.83
N ARG A 617 12.19 -0.79 -9.10
CA ARG A 617 12.86 -1.97 -9.68
C ARG A 617 14.33 -1.75 -10.02
N ALA A 618 14.75 -0.51 -10.21
CA ALA A 618 16.13 -0.15 -10.55
C ALA A 618 16.99 0.13 -9.31
N SER A 619 16.35 0.46 -8.17
CA SER A 619 17.00 0.73 -6.88
C SER A 619 17.34 -0.53 -6.07
N GLY A 620 16.86 -1.71 -6.48
CA GLY A 620 17.27 -3.02 -5.95
C GLY A 620 18.04 -3.79 -7.01
#